data_AF-Q0UB16-F1
#
_entry.id   AF-Q0UB16-F1
#
_cell.length_a   1.000
_cell.length_b   1.000
_cell.length_c   1.000
_cell.angle_alpha   90.00
_cell.angle_beta   90.00
_cell.angle_gamma   90.00
#
_symmetry.space_group_name_H-M   'P 1'
#
loop_
_entity.id
_entity.type
_entity.pdbx_description
1 polymer ?
#
loop_
_entity_poly.entity_id
_entity_poly.type
_entity_poly.pdbx_seq_one_letter_code
_entity_poly.pdbx_strand_id
1 'polypeptide(L)'
;MNAELRRGLERKYGTKDNAIIEEKLKDLKNIFPDGGPYVLTHADLNSGSIIVNEGKIRAIIDWELAGYYPWWVERWAQESRCRDTSCIEICDMVWAGLDAEHDSDAKHASKQFTKKVTNPVDEVQTVLKHYPIRHTEARNFESKLKREVDYNETAQATYNPEYSDREDEVEESEVAEDLRSLSL
;
A
#
# COMPACT_ATOMS: atom_id res chain seq x y z
N MET A 1 5.17 8.71 8.03
CA MET A 1 6.49 8.64 7.36
C MET A 1 7.70 8.87 8.26
N ASN A 2 8.04 10.11 8.69
CA ASN A 2 9.33 10.37 9.39
C ASN A 2 9.52 9.55 10.68
N ALA A 3 8.47 9.35 11.47
CA ALA A 3 8.55 8.55 12.70
C ALA A 3 8.75 7.05 12.43
N GLU A 4 8.22 6.53 11.32
CA GLU A 4 8.40 5.14 10.92
C GLU A 4 9.82 4.90 10.41
N LEU A 5 10.34 5.82 9.60
CA LEU A 5 11.73 5.78 9.13
C LEU A 5 12.72 5.79 10.29
N ARG A 6 12.53 6.67 11.29
CA ARG A 6 13.37 6.67 12.50
C ARG A 6 13.35 5.33 13.23
N ARG A 7 12.18 4.74 13.44
CA ARG A 7 12.06 3.43 14.09
C ARG A 7 12.65 2.30 13.24
N GLY A 8 12.55 2.38 11.91
CA GLY A 8 13.21 1.48 10.98
C GLY A 8 14.75 1.58 11.09
N LEU A 9 15.27 2.80 11.15
CA LEU A 9 16.70 3.09 11.31
C LEU A 9 17.25 2.59 12.65
N GLU A 10 16.54 2.85 13.75
CA GLU A 10 16.87 2.34 15.09
C GLU A 10 17.11 0.82 15.06
N ARG A 11 16.22 0.09 14.38
CA ARG A 11 16.28 -1.36 14.27
C ARG A 11 17.35 -1.85 13.31
N LYS A 12 17.46 -1.24 12.12
CA LYS A 12 18.46 -1.59 11.10
C LYS A 12 19.88 -1.45 11.66
N TYR A 13 20.14 -0.41 12.44
CA TYR A 13 21.47 -0.11 13.00
C TYR A 13 21.65 -0.56 14.46
N GLY A 14 20.62 -1.10 15.11
CA GLY A 14 20.68 -1.56 16.49
C GLY A 14 21.01 -0.47 17.51
N THR A 15 20.69 0.80 17.22
CA THR A 15 21.04 1.96 18.04
C THR A 15 19.82 2.78 18.40
N LYS A 16 19.87 3.42 19.57
CA LYS A 16 18.89 4.43 20.03
C LYS A 16 19.50 5.82 20.10
N ASP A 17 20.74 5.98 19.63
CA ASP A 17 21.40 7.28 19.58
C ASP A 17 20.72 8.16 18.54
N ASN A 18 20.06 9.22 19.04
CA ASN A 18 19.30 10.13 18.20
C ASN A 18 20.19 10.88 17.19
N ALA A 19 21.46 11.15 17.52
CA ALA A 19 22.36 11.84 16.60
C ALA A 19 22.64 10.98 15.37
N ILE A 20 22.93 9.68 15.58
CA ILE A 20 23.16 8.72 14.49
C ILE A 20 21.90 8.53 13.65
N ILE A 21 20.73 8.44 14.29
CA ILE A 21 19.46 8.24 13.58
C ILE A 21 19.10 9.44 12.71
N GLU A 22 19.26 10.67 13.22
CA GLU A 22 18.98 11.89 12.44
C GLU A 22 19.98 12.09 11.29
N GLU A 23 21.25 11.74 11.49
CA GLU A 23 22.26 11.73 10.42
C GLU A 23 21.83 10.78 9.30
N LYS A 24 21.46 9.53 9.63
CA LYS A 24 21.00 8.56 8.63
C LYS A 24 19.69 8.95 7.97
N LEU A 25 18.76 9.55 8.71
CA LEU A 25 17.52 10.07 8.13
C LEU A 25 17.80 11.20 7.13
N LYS A 26 18.78 12.07 7.42
CA LYS A 26 19.22 13.11 6.50
C LYS A 26 19.85 12.52 5.25
N ASP A 27 20.74 11.54 5.40
CA ASP A 27 21.36 10.82 4.26
C ASP A 27 20.30 10.21 3.35
N LEU A 28 19.31 9.50 3.92
CA LEU A 28 18.21 8.91 3.16
C LEU A 28 17.40 9.93 2.36
N LYS A 29 17.10 11.09 2.97
CA LYS A 29 16.36 12.15 2.30
C LYS A 29 17.16 12.78 1.17
N ASN A 30 18.47 12.91 1.34
CA ASN A 30 19.34 13.52 0.34
C ASN A 30 19.53 12.63 -0.89
N ILE A 31 19.44 11.31 -0.74
CA ILE A 31 19.54 10.37 -1.87
C ILE A 31 18.20 10.07 -2.52
N PHE A 32 17.07 10.42 -1.87
CA PHE A 32 15.75 10.07 -2.38
C PHE A 32 15.44 10.84 -3.67
N PRO A 33 14.82 10.21 -4.69
CA PRO A 33 14.59 10.85 -5.97
C PRO A 33 13.62 12.02 -5.85
N ASP A 34 13.82 13.05 -6.68
CA ASP A 34 12.91 14.19 -6.74
C ASP A 34 11.49 13.73 -7.11
N GLY A 35 10.49 14.30 -6.42
CA GLY A 35 9.09 13.90 -6.57
C GLY A 35 8.37 14.44 -7.81
N GLY A 36 8.94 15.41 -8.53
CA GLY A 36 8.28 16.11 -9.64
C GLY A 36 8.90 15.81 -11.02
N PRO A 37 8.11 15.85 -12.11
CA PRO A 37 6.66 16.09 -12.13
C PRO A 37 5.85 14.88 -11.65
N TYR A 38 4.68 15.15 -11.09
CA TYR A 38 3.67 14.13 -10.79
C TYR A 38 2.80 13.91 -12.02
N VAL A 39 2.65 12.65 -12.43
CA VAL A 39 1.86 12.24 -13.60
C VAL A 39 0.91 11.13 -13.20
N LEU A 40 -0.16 10.94 -13.96
CA LEU A 40 -1.02 9.78 -13.78
C LEU A 40 -0.24 8.53 -14.19
N THR A 41 0.15 7.74 -13.20
CA THR A 41 0.82 6.45 -13.36
C THR A 41 -0.18 5.32 -13.12
N HIS A 42 -0.02 4.22 -13.84
CA HIS A 42 -0.74 2.97 -13.59
C HIS A 42 -0.17 2.24 -12.38
N ALA A 43 1.16 2.33 -12.18
CA ALA A 43 1.93 1.69 -11.11
C ALA A 43 1.88 0.13 -11.11
N ASP A 44 1.33 -0.46 -12.17
CA ASP A 44 1.37 -1.90 -12.44
C ASP A 44 1.26 -2.21 -13.94
N LEU A 45 1.70 -1.29 -14.80
CA LEU A 45 1.54 -1.45 -16.25
C LEU A 45 2.45 -2.57 -16.74
N ASN A 46 1.87 -3.70 -17.09
CA ASN A 46 2.55 -4.86 -17.67
C ASN A 46 1.72 -5.47 -18.81
N SER A 47 2.28 -6.44 -19.53
CA SER A 47 1.59 -7.08 -20.67
C SER A 47 0.23 -7.69 -20.30
N GLY A 48 0.07 -8.18 -19.07
CA GLY A 48 -1.19 -8.72 -18.54
C GLY A 48 -2.27 -7.64 -18.33
N SER A 49 -1.87 -6.40 -18.09
CA SER A 49 -2.78 -5.26 -17.93
C SER A 49 -3.21 -4.61 -19.26
N ILE A 50 -2.70 -5.10 -20.41
CA ILE A 50 -2.97 -4.51 -21.74
C ILE A 50 -3.80 -5.49 -22.59
N ILE A 51 -5.00 -5.06 -22.99
CA ILE A 51 -5.86 -5.83 -23.91
C ILE A 51 -5.58 -5.42 -25.34
N VAL A 52 -5.14 -6.36 -26.17
CA VAL A 52 -4.88 -6.16 -27.61
C VAL A 52 -5.93 -6.90 -28.44
N ASN A 53 -6.48 -6.23 -29.45
CA ASN A 53 -7.37 -6.85 -30.45
C ASN A 53 -7.04 -6.28 -31.84
N GLU A 54 -6.88 -7.17 -32.82
CA GLU A 54 -6.51 -6.84 -34.21
C GLU A 54 -5.21 -6.01 -34.30
N GLY A 55 -4.21 -6.34 -33.47
CA GLY A 55 -2.92 -5.64 -33.43
C GLY A 55 -2.98 -4.23 -32.84
N LYS A 56 -4.11 -3.84 -32.22
CA LYS A 56 -4.28 -2.54 -31.56
C LYS A 56 -4.57 -2.71 -30.08
N ILE A 57 -4.01 -1.82 -29.26
CA ILE A 57 -4.39 -1.70 -27.85
C ILE A 57 -5.85 -1.24 -27.80
N ARG A 58 -6.70 -2.00 -27.10
CA ARG A 58 -8.12 -1.70 -26.90
C ARG A 58 -8.43 -1.17 -25.51
N ALA A 59 -7.71 -1.65 -24.50
CA ALA A 59 -7.90 -1.22 -23.13
C ALA A 59 -6.62 -1.45 -22.31
N ILE A 60 -6.52 -0.68 -21.23
CA ILE A 60 -5.61 -0.90 -20.11
C ILE A 60 -6.50 -1.17 -18.90
N ILE A 61 -6.25 -2.25 -18.18
CA ILE A 61 -7.05 -2.73 -17.02
C ILE A 61 -6.19 -2.77 -15.75
N ASP A 62 -6.79 -3.10 -14.61
CA ASP A 62 -6.10 -3.22 -13.31
C ASP A 62 -5.54 -1.90 -12.74
N TRP A 63 -6.34 -0.83 -12.82
CA TRP A 63 -6.00 0.52 -12.33
C TRP A 63 -5.99 0.69 -10.80
N GLU A 64 -6.09 -0.38 -10.01
CA GLU A 64 -6.25 -0.31 -8.55
C GLU A 64 -5.03 0.29 -7.81
N LEU A 65 -3.85 0.26 -8.44
CA LEU A 65 -2.63 0.88 -7.93
C LEU A 65 -2.37 2.27 -8.52
N ALA A 66 -3.20 2.71 -9.47
CA ALA A 66 -2.97 3.95 -10.19
C ALA A 66 -3.11 5.17 -9.30
N GLY A 67 -2.41 6.24 -9.69
CA GLY A 67 -2.40 7.49 -8.94
C GLY A 67 -1.53 8.55 -9.57
N TYR A 68 -1.56 9.75 -8.99
CA TYR A 68 -0.61 10.80 -9.34
C TYR A 68 0.68 10.60 -8.55
N TYR A 69 1.67 9.98 -9.18
CA TYR A 69 2.99 9.71 -8.59
C TYR A 69 4.09 10.44 -9.36
N PRO A 70 5.28 10.59 -8.78
CA PRO A 70 6.45 11.05 -9.52
C PRO A 70 6.63 10.21 -10.80
N TRP A 71 7.04 10.84 -11.89
CA TRP A 71 7.19 10.20 -13.21
C TRP A 71 7.98 8.88 -13.19
N TRP A 72 8.97 8.77 -12.32
CA TRP A 72 9.84 7.60 -12.20
C TRP A 72 9.15 6.39 -11.55
N VAL A 73 7.98 6.57 -10.93
CA VAL A 73 7.26 5.49 -10.25
C VAL A 73 6.76 4.43 -11.22
N GLU A 74 6.36 4.81 -12.44
CA GLU A 74 5.90 3.81 -13.43
C GLU A 74 7.02 2.83 -13.77
N ARG A 75 8.20 3.35 -14.14
CA ARG A 75 9.38 2.54 -14.45
C ARG A 75 9.84 1.74 -13.23
N TRP A 76 9.92 2.36 -12.06
CA TRP A 76 10.33 1.67 -10.83
C TRP A 76 9.37 0.53 -10.48
N ALA A 77 8.05 0.75 -10.60
CA ALA A 77 7.04 -0.26 -10.33
C ALA A 77 7.15 -1.42 -11.32
N GLN A 78 7.37 -1.13 -12.61
CA GLN A 78 7.63 -2.16 -13.61
C GLN A 78 8.87 -2.99 -13.28
N GLU A 79 10.01 -2.37 -13.01
CA GLU A 79 11.25 -3.07 -12.64
C GLU A 79 11.08 -3.91 -11.35
N SER A 80 10.29 -3.43 -10.40
CA SER A 80 10.11 -4.07 -9.08
C SER A 80 9.00 -5.12 -9.04
N ARG A 81 8.01 -5.05 -9.94
CA ARG A 81 6.79 -5.88 -9.92
C ARG A 81 6.65 -6.81 -11.12
N CYS A 82 7.47 -6.67 -12.17
CA CYS A 82 7.48 -7.63 -13.27
C CYS A 82 7.87 -9.02 -12.75
N ARG A 83 6.89 -9.93 -12.73
CA ARG A 83 7.06 -11.32 -12.29
C ARG A 83 7.67 -12.24 -13.36
N ASP A 84 7.77 -11.77 -14.60
CA ASP A 84 8.25 -12.53 -15.76
C ASP A 84 9.09 -11.64 -16.69
N THR A 85 10.12 -12.23 -17.29
CA THR A 85 11.02 -11.60 -18.28
C THR A 85 10.28 -11.11 -19.52
N SER A 86 9.12 -11.68 -19.86
CA SER A 86 8.30 -11.25 -21.00
C SER A 86 7.72 -9.83 -20.83
N CYS A 87 7.48 -9.40 -19.58
CA CYS A 87 7.03 -8.03 -19.28
C CYS A 87 8.17 -6.99 -19.44
N ILE A 88 9.41 -7.45 -19.28
CA ILE A 88 10.61 -6.60 -19.37
C ILE A 88 10.86 -6.22 -20.84
N GLU A 89 10.73 -7.14 -21.80
CA GLU A 89 11.05 -6.85 -23.22
C GLU A 89 10.17 -5.75 -23.83
N ILE A 90 8.87 -5.74 -23.52
CA ILE A 90 7.95 -4.69 -24.02
C ILE A 90 8.31 -3.35 -23.40
N CYS A 91 8.60 -3.32 -22.10
CA CYS A 91 8.87 -2.08 -21.38
C CYS A 91 10.27 -1.53 -21.70
N ASP A 92 11.27 -2.39 -21.90
CA ASP A 92 12.62 -1.99 -22.30
C ASP A 92 12.60 -1.24 -23.64
N MET A 93 11.77 -1.65 -24.59
CA MET A 93 11.59 -0.91 -25.86
C MET A 93 10.94 0.46 -25.65
N VAL A 94 9.93 0.53 -24.79
CA VAL A 94 9.24 1.80 -24.48
C VAL A 94 10.20 2.75 -23.77
N TRP A 95 10.90 2.29 -22.75
CA TRP A 95 11.87 3.09 -22.01
C TRP A 95 13.08 3.44 -22.86
N ALA A 96 13.58 2.55 -23.72
CA ALA A 96 14.64 2.90 -24.66
C ALA A 96 14.19 4.00 -25.63
N GLY A 97 12.93 3.99 -26.07
CA GLY A 97 12.37 5.05 -26.91
C GLY A 97 12.26 6.40 -26.18
N LEU A 98 11.79 6.39 -24.93
CA LEU A 98 11.66 7.60 -24.09
C LEU A 98 13.01 8.11 -23.58
N ASP A 99 13.92 7.20 -23.26
CA ASP A 99 15.28 7.49 -22.80
C ASP A 99 16.19 7.92 -23.98
N ALA A 100 15.93 7.51 -25.23
CA ALA A 100 16.72 7.95 -26.39
C ALA A 100 16.64 9.47 -26.63
N GLU A 101 15.59 10.14 -26.14
CA GLU A 101 15.52 11.60 -26.10
C GLU A 101 16.44 12.22 -25.03
N HIS A 102 16.96 11.41 -24.10
CA HIS A 102 17.76 11.82 -22.94
C HIS A 102 19.19 11.23 -22.91
N ASP A 103 19.44 10.06 -23.52
CA ASP A 103 20.75 9.40 -23.64
C ASP A 103 20.76 8.36 -24.79
N SER A 104 21.78 8.39 -25.65
CA SER A 104 21.87 7.53 -26.85
C SER A 104 22.17 6.04 -26.57
N ASP A 105 22.54 5.68 -25.34
CA ASP A 105 22.81 4.30 -24.92
C ASP A 105 21.80 3.82 -23.87
N ALA A 106 20.85 2.99 -24.29
CA ALA A 106 19.80 2.43 -23.43
C ALA A 106 20.36 1.65 -22.22
N LYS A 107 21.52 1.00 -22.34
CA LYS A 107 22.17 0.31 -21.21
C LYS A 107 22.74 1.32 -20.20
N HIS A 108 23.25 2.44 -20.69
CA HIS A 108 23.71 3.53 -19.83
C HIS A 108 22.53 4.16 -19.08
N ALA A 109 21.43 4.46 -19.78
CA ALA A 109 20.22 5.04 -19.20
C ALA A 109 19.62 4.15 -18.10
N SER A 110 19.50 2.83 -18.34
CA SER A 110 19.07 1.86 -17.33
C SER A 110 19.96 1.88 -16.08
N LYS A 111 21.29 1.84 -16.27
CA LYS A 111 22.24 1.89 -15.14
C LYS A 111 22.13 3.20 -14.35
N GLN A 112 21.90 4.33 -15.02
CA GLN A 112 21.69 5.62 -14.37
C GLN A 112 20.39 5.63 -13.58
N PHE A 113 19.30 5.08 -14.14
CA PHE A 113 18.02 4.97 -13.46
C PHE A 113 18.14 4.12 -12.19
N THR A 114 18.76 2.93 -12.27
CA THR A 114 19.00 2.08 -11.10
C THR A 114 19.76 2.82 -10.01
N LYS A 115 20.82 3.55 -10.38
CA LYS A 115 21.64 4.29 -9.43
C LYS A 115 20.88 5.45 -8.77
N LYS A 116 20.07 6.19 -9.55
CA LYS A 116 19.42 7.43 -9.11
C LYS A 116 18.05 7.22 -8.48
N VAL A 117 17.35 6.15 -8.84
CA VAL A 117 15.96 5.90 -8.44
C VAL A 117 15.85 4.59 -7.67
N THR A 118 16.14 3.46 -8.33
CA THR A 118 15.90 2.13 -7.76
C THR A 118 16.66 1.93 -6.44
N ASN A 119 17.97 2.20 -6.43
CA ASN A 119 18.80 2.01 -5.23
C ASN A 119 18.34 2.90 -4.04
N PRO A 120 18.10 4.22 -4.21
CA PRO A 120 17.53 5.02 -3.12
C PRO A 120 16.17 4.56 -2.62
N VAL A 121 15.26 4.18 -3.52
CA VAL A 121 13.92 3.71 -3.15
C VAL A 121 14.02 2.39 -2.38
N ASP A 122 14.87 1.46 -2.82
CA ASP A 122 15.11 0.17 -2.17
C ASP A 122 15.72 0.34 -0.77
N GLU A 123 16.62 1.31 -0.59
CA GLU A 123 17.20 1.62 0.72
C GLU A 123 16.13 2.12 1.70
N VAL A 124 15.21 3.00 1.24
CA VAL A 124 14.07 3.45 2.04
C VAL A 124 13.11 2.31 2.35
N GLN A 125 12.78 1.48 1.36
CA GLN A 125 11.94 0.29 1.58
C GLN A 125 12.58 -0.67 2.57
N THR A 126 13.89 -0.88 2.50
CA THR A 126 14.63 -1.73 3.43
C THR A 126 14.50 -1.22 4.86
N VAL A 127 14.64 0.09 5.07
CA VAL A 127 14.42 0.71 6.38
C VAL A 127 12.98 0.52 6.86
N LEU A 128 11.99 0.71 5.98
CA LEU A 128 10.57 0.50 6.31
C LEU A 128 10.24 -0.95 6.63
N LYS A 129 10.87 -1.94 5.98
CA LYS A 129 10.68 -3.38 6.30
C LYS A 129 11.09 -3.73 7.73
N HIS A 130 11.99 -2.97 8.34
CA HIS A 130 12.37 -3.16 9.74
C HIS A 130 11.34 -2.58 10.72
N TYR A 131 10.39 -1.76 10.23
CA TYR A 131 9.28 -1.27 11.02
C TYR A 131 8.17 -2.33 11.09
N PRO A 132 7.74 -2.77 12.29
CA PRO A 132 6.66 -3.73 12.40
C PRO A 132 5.34 -3.03 12.07
N ILE A 133 4.71 -3.42 10.98
CA ILE A 133 3.32 -3.05 10.70
C ILE A 133 2.47 -3.71 11.80
N ARG A 134 2.11 -2.94 12.82
CA ARG A 134 1.15 -3.41 13.82
C ARG A 134 -0.24 -3.24 13.23
N HIS A 135 -0.82 -4.33 12.75
CA HIS A 135 -2.26 -4.39 12.51
C HIS A 135 -2.96 -4.21 13.86
N THR A 136 -3.54 -3.04 14.08
CA THR A 136 -4.22 -2.67 15.33
C THR A 136 -5.41 -3.58 15.65
N GLU A 137 -5.96 -4.27 14.66
CA GLU A 137 -7.16 -5.12 14.82
C GLU A 137 -6.88 -6.48 15.44
N ALA A 138 -5.66 -7.02 15.34
CA ALA A 138 -5.32 -8.30 15.97
C ALA A 138 -5.40 -8.25 17.51
N ARG A 139 -5.27 -7.06 18.11
CA ARG A 139 -5.41 -6.86 19.55
C ARG A 139 -6.87 -6.77 20.03
N ASN A 140 -7.79 -6.47 19.11
CA ASN A 140 -9.22 -6.33 19.41
C ASN A 140 -9.97 -7.65 19.32
N PHE A 141 -9.43 -8.69 18.66
CA PHE A 141 -10.11 -9.98 18.55
C PHE A 141 -10.08 -10.75 19.87
N GLU A 142 -8.91 -10.89 20.51
CA GLU A 142 -8.80 -11.58 21.81
C GLU A 142 -9.52 -10.84 22.94
N SER A 143 -9.55 -9.51 22.90
CA SER A 143 -10.26 -8.71 23.90
C SER A 143 -11.77 -8.66 23.68
N LYS A 144 -12.24 -8.74 22.42
CA LYS A 144 -13.67 -8.96 22.10
C LYS A 144 -14.12 -10.37 22.50
N LEU A 145 -13.34 -11.41 22.16
CA LEU A 145 -13.62 -12.80 22.57
C LEU A 145 -13.71 -12.94 24.09
N LYS A 146 -12.77 -12.35 24.83
CA LYS A 146 -12.83 -12.38 26.30
C LYS A 146 -14.08 -11.68 26.85
N ARG A 147 -14.46 -10.53 26.29
CA ARG A 147 -15.70 -9.85 26.69
C ARG A 147 -16.97 -10.65 26.34
N GLU A 148 -17.02 -11.30 25.19
CA GLU A 148 -18.16 -12.13 24.78
C GLU A 148 -18.27 -13.43 25.60
N VAL A 149 -17.15 -14.04 25.96
CA VAL A 149 -17.11 -15.21 26.85
C VAL A 149 -17.57 -14.82 28.26
N ASP A 150 -17.05 -13.72 28.82
CA ASP A 150 -17.45 -13.22 30.14
C ASP A 150 -18.94 -12.84 30.17
N TYR A 151 -19.47 -12.22 29.10
CA TYR A 151 -20.89 -11.86 29.01
C TYR A 151 -21.80 -13.10 28.95
N ASN A 152 -21.42 -14.13 28.19
CA ASN A 152 -22.21 -15.36 28.08
C ASN A 152 -22.16 -16.22 29.35
N GLU A 153 -21.04 -16.28 30.06
CA GLU A 153 -20.97 -16.96 31.35
C GLU A 153 -21.83 -16.27 32.41
N THR A 154 -21.85 -14.93 32.40
CA THR A 154 -22.70 -14.16 33.33
C THR A 154 -24.19 -14.32 33.00
N ALA A 155 -24.55 -14.34 31.71
CA ALA A 155 -25.93 -14.52 31.26
C ALA A 155 -26.47 -15.93 31.55
N GLN A 156 -25.64 -16.97 31.42
CA GLN A 156 -26.00 -18.35 31.79
C GLN A 156 -26.12 -18.54 33.31
N ALA A 157 -25.35 -17.82 34.12
CA ALA A 157 -25.48 -17.86 35.58
C ALA A 157 -26.76 -17.19 36.11
N THR A 158 -27.39 -16.32 35.32
CA THR A 158 -28.67 -15.66 35.66
C THR A 158 -29.89 -16.28 34.97
N TYR A 159 -29.73 -17.35 34.20
CA TYR A 159 -30.83 -18.01 33.51
C TYR A 159 -31.74 -18.74 34.52
N ASN A 160 -32.86 -18.11 34.86
CA ASN A 160 -33.96 -18.71 35.63
C ASN A 160 -35.03 -19.22 34.64
N PRO A 161 -35.25 -20.54 34.50
CA PRO A 161 -36.14 -21.11 33.49
C PRO A 161 -37.64 -20.83 33.73
N GLU A 162 -38.03 -20.17 34.83
CA GLU A 162 -39.44 -19.89 35.16
C GLU A 162 -40.08 -18.71 34.38
N TYR A 163 -39.37 -18.09 33.43
CA TYR A 163 -39.87 -16.93 32.66
C TYR A 163 -39.81 -17.13 31.13
N SER A 164 -40.02 -18.37 30.64
CA SER A 164 -40.02 -18.67 29.20
C SER A 164 -41.34 -18.37 28.48
N ASP A 165 -42.43 -18.06 29.19
CA ASP A 165 -43.77 -17.95 28.58
C ASP A 165 -44.33 -16.54 28.77
N ARG A 166 -43.78 -15.56 28.04
CA ARG A 166 -44.51 -14.33 27.66
C ARG A 166 -44.09 -13.93 26.25
N GLU A 167 -44.93 -14.29 25.28
CA GLU A 167 -44.94 -13.63 23.97
C GLU A 167 -45.46 -12.21 24.18
N ASP A 168 -44.54 -11.24 24.25
CA ASP A 168 -44.91 -9.83 24.14
C ASP A 168 -44.65 -9.40 22.68
N GLU A 169 -45.74 -9.31 21.93
CA GLU A 169 -45.83 -8.52 20.69
C GLU A 169 -45.32 -7.11 20.98
N VAL A 170 -44.23 -6.70 20.32
CA VAL A 170 -43.79 -5.30 20.33
C VAL A 170 -43.97 -4.74 18.93
N GLU A 171 -44.88 -3.77 18.85
CA GLU A 171 -45.31 -3.04 17.66
C GLU A 171 -44.14 -2.49 16.84
N GLU A 172 -44.17 -2.79 15.54
CA GLU A 172 -43.43 -2.08 14.50
C GLU A 172 -44.01 -0.67 14.30
N SER A 173 -43.61 0.30 15.12
CA SER A 173 -43.84 1.71 14.78
C SER A 173 -42.89 2.66 15.51
N GLU A 174 -41.66 2.80 15.00
CA GLU A 174 -40.87 4.06 15.13
C GLU A 174 -39.49 4.06 14.42
N VAL A 175 -39.20 3.11 13.52
CA VAL A 175 -37.89 3.04 12.84
C VAL A 175 -37.94 3.45 11.34
N ALA A 176 -39.12 3.80 10.82
CA ALA A 176 -39.31 4.02 9.38
C ALA A 176 -39.27 5.49 8.91
N GLU A 177 -39.28 6.49 9.81
CA GLU A 177 -39.30 7.91 9.40
C GLU A 177 -37.92 8.59 9.33
N ASP A 178 -36.88 8.03 9.97
CA ASP A 178 -35.57 8.72 10.07
C ASP A 178 -34.59 8.38 8.92
N LEU A 179 -34.96 7.48 8.01
CA LEU A 179 -34.12 7.07 6.86
C LEU A 179 -34.47 7.76 5.53
N ARG A 180 -35.37 8.75 5.53
CA ARG A 180 -35.69 9.57 4.34
C ARG A 180 -35.10 10.98 4.35
N SER A 181 -34.33 11.37 5.37
CA SER A 181 -33.77 12.72 5.50
C SER A 181 -32.27 12.84 5.15
N LEU A 182 -31.59 11.75 4.79
CA LEU A 182 -30.13 11.72 4.59
C LEU A 182 -29.67 11.39 3.16
N SER A 183 -30.50 11.62 2.14
CA SER A 183 -30.05 11.66 0.75
C SER A 183 -30.13 13.08 0.18
N LEU A 184 -29.01 13.80 0.23
CA LEU A 184 -28.64 14.86 -0.72
C LEU A 184 -27.12 14.86 -0.89
#